data_AF-A0A1I4LGJ5-F1
#
_entry.id   AF-A0A1I4LGJ5-F1
#
_cell.length_a   1.000
_cell.length_b   1.000
_cell.length_c   1.000
_cell.angle_alpha   90.00
_cell.angle_beta   90.00
_cell.angle_gamma   90.00
#
_symmetry.space_group_name_H-M   'P 1'
#
loop_
_entity.id
_entity.type
_entity.pdbx_description
1 polymer ?
#
loop_
_entity_poly.entity_id
_entity_poly.type
_entity_poly.pdbx_seq_one_letter_code
_entity_poly.pdbx_strand_id
1 'polypeptide(L)' 'MIIEVDIYSAIRARYSDGESIRAIAKDLGVSRQTVKKYCEGATHPEVRKNYQREPEIITDTIKTFILGYFKED' A
#
# COMPACT_ATOMS: atom_id res chain seq x y z
N MET A 1 -5.64 4.70 -0.32
CA MET A 1 -5.47 6.06 0.22
C MET A 1 -4.03 6.24 0.64
N ILE A 2 -3.42 7.33 0.19
CA ILE A 2 -2.10 7.77 0.63
C ILE A 2 -2.34 8.71 1.82
N ILE A 3 -1.54 8.59 2.86
CA ILE A 3 -1.52 9.55 3.97
C ILE A 3 -0.11 10.10 4.12
N GLU A 4 -0.02 11.31 4.62
CA GLU A 4 1.25 11.92 4.99
C GLU A 4 1.75 11.37 6.33
N VAL A 5 3.05 11.54 6.58
CA VAL A 5 3.72 11.09 7.81
C VAL A 5 3.12 11.76 9.04
N ASP A 6 2.65 13.00 8.92
CA ASP A 6 2.01 13.74 10.02
C ASP A 6 0.71 13.08 10.48
N ILE A 7 -0.14 12.67 9.53
CA ILE A 7 -1.38 11.94 9.83
C ILE A 7 -1.04 10.59 10.49
N TYR A 8 -0.01 9.90 10.00
CA TYR A 8 0.46 8.65 10.61
C TYR A 8 0.91 8.86 12.06
N SER A 9 1.73 9.89 12.33
CA SER A 9 2.20 10.21 13.67
C SER A 9 1.04 10.56 14.61
N ALA A 10 0.06 11.33 14.13
CA ALA A 10 -1.14 11.66 14.90
C ALA A 10 -1.98 10.41 15.23
N ILE A 11 -2.16 9.49 14.28
CA ILE A 11 -2.84 8.20 14.52
C ILE A 11 -2.13 7.41 15.62
N ARG A 12 -0.79 7.33 15.57
CA ARG A 12 0.02 6.58 16.53
C ARG A 12 -0.09 7.17 17.93
N ALA A 13 0.14 8.47 18.07
CA ALA A 13 0.08 9.16 19.36
C ALA A 13 -1.30 8.99 20.02
N ARG A 14 -2.38 9.34 19.30
CA ARG A 14 -3.74 9.27 19.84
C ARG A 14 -4.18 7.86 20.19
N TYR A 15 -3.78 6.86 19.40
CA TYR A 15 -4.08 5.47 19.73
C TYR A 15 -3.32 4.98 20.96
N SER A 16 -2.05 5.39 21.13
CA SER A 16 -1.28 5.13 22.35
C SER A 16 -1.86 5.83 23.57
N ASP A 17 -2.51 6.99 23.39
CA ASP A 17 -3.26 7.70 24.43
C ASP A 17 -4.61 7.03 24.77
N GLY A 18 -4.96 5.92 24.10
CA GLY A 18 -6.15 5.12 24.38
C GLY A 18 -7.40 5.54 23.60
N GLU A 19 -7.28 6.45 22.63
CA GLU A 19 -8.41 6.85 21.83
C GLU A 19 -8.91 5.74 20.90
N SER A 20 -10.23 5.68 20.72
CA SER A 20 -10.82 4.68 19.83
C SER A 20 -10.50 4.97 18.36
N ILE A 21 -10.32 3.91 17.58
CA ILE A 21 -10.16 3.98 16.10
C ILE A 21 -11.25 4.83 15.44
N ARG A 22 -12.48 4.79 15.98
CA ARG A 22 -13.62 5.55 15.44
C ARG A 22 -13.48 7.05 15.68
N ALA A 23 -13.02 7.46 16.86
CA ALA A 23 -12.78 8.86 17.21
C ALA A 23 -11.66 9.44 16.34
N ILE A 24 -10.51 8.76 16.32
CA ILE A 24 -9.35 9.15 15.50
C ILE A 24 -9.73 9.30 14.02
N ALA A 25 -10.47 8.34 13.46
CA ALA A 25 -10.91 8.37 12.07
C ALA A 25 -11.82 9.58 11.77
N LYS A 26 -12.75 9.88 12.67
CA LYS A 26 -13.67 11.02 12.53
C LYS A 26 -12.91 12.34 12.59
N ASP A 27 -11.99 12.48 13.54
CA ASP A 27 -11.29 13.74 13.80
C ASP A 27 -10.21 14.03 12.75
N LEU A 28 -9.51 13.00 12.26
CA LEU A 28 -8.47 13.15 11.23
C LEU A 28 -9.04 13.11 9.79
N GLY A 29 -10.35 12.90 9.63
CA GLY A 29 -10.97 12.82 8.30
C GLY A 29 -10.52 11.63 7.46
N VAL A 30 -10.05 10.55 8.09
CA VAL A 30 -9.57 9.34 7.41
C VAL A 30 -10.50 8.16 7.63
N SER A 31 -10.45 7.16 6.76
CA SER A 31 -11.23 5.93 6.96
C SER A 31 -10.77 5.17 8.21
N ARG A 32 -11.72 4.49 8.89
CA ARG A 32 -11.41 3.59 10.03
C ARG A 32 -10.40 2.50 9.65
N GLN A 33 -10.43 2.03 8.41
CA GLN A 33 -9.46 1.05 7.90
C GLN A 33 -8.04 1.62 7.83
N THR A 34 -7.90 2.91 7.51
CA THR A 34 -6.59 3.59 7.51
C THR A 34 -6.04 3.69 8.93
N VAL A 35 -6.88 4.11 9.89
CA VAL A 35 -6.47 4.14 11.30
C VAL A 35 -6.03 2.75 11.76
N LYS A 36 -6.85 1.72 11.50
CA LYS A 36 -6.51 0.32 11.84
C LYS A 36 -5.18 -0.15 11.22
N LYS A 37 -4.90 0.26 9.97
CA LYS A 37 -3.65 -0.10 9.28
C LYS A 37 -2.41 0.47 9.99
N TYR A 38 -2.51 1.68 10.54
CA TYR A 38 -1.36 2.44 11.03
C TYR A 38 -1.24 2.50 12.55
N CYS A 39 -2.33 2.30 13.30
CA CYS A 39 -2.35 2.49 14.76
C CYS A 39 -1.37 1.57 15.52
N GLU A 40 -1.15 0.35 15.04
CA GLU A 40 -0.22 -0.61 15.63
C GLU A 40 1.24 -0.41 15.19
N GLY A 41 1.49 0.46 14.20
CA GLY A 41 2.84 0.78 13.73
C GLY A 41 3.46 -0.30 12.84
N ALA A 42 2.71 -1.32 12.45
CA ALA A 42 3.18 -2.42 11.60
C ALA A 42 3.47 -2.00 10.14
N THR A 43 3.15 -0.77 9.74
CA THR A 43 3.39 -0.26 8.38
C THR A 43 3.70 1.24 8.44
N HIS A 44 4.64 1.69 7.62
CA HIS A 44 4.98 3.11 7.46
C HIS A 44 4.39 3.66 6.15
N PRO A 45 3.89 4.92 6.08
CA PRO A 45 3.28 5.47 4.86
C PRO A 45 4.20 5.50 3.63
N GLU A 46 5.51 5.67 3.86
CA GLU A 46 6.53 5.69 2.81
C GLU A 46 6.95 4.29 2.36
N VAL A 47 6.75 3.28 3.21
CA VAL A 47 7.06 1.89 2.88
C VAL A 47 5.85 1.25 2.22
N ARG A 48 5.82 1.31 0.88
CA ARG A 48 4.75 0.70 0.09
C ARG A 48 5.16 -0.67 -0.42
N LYS A 49 4.22 -1.62 -0.38
CA LYS A 49 4.38 -2.86 -1.13
C LYS A 49 4.53 -2.52 -2.60
N ASN A 50 5.55 -3.08 -3.23
CA ASN A 50 5.72 -2.96 -4.67
C ASN A 50 4.53 -3.66 -5.34
N TYR A 51 3.83 -2.96 -6.23
CA TYR A 51 2.73 -3.55 -6.97
C TYR A 51 3.31 -4.42 -8.09
N GLN A 52 3.35 -5.73 -7.85
CA GLN A 52 3.76 -6.72 -8.83
C GLN A 52 2.48 -7.39 -9.35
N ARG A 53 2.11 -7.09 -10.60
CA ARG A 53 1.07 -7.81 -11.32
C ARG A 53 1.73 -8.53 -12.48
N GLU A 54 1.72 -9.85 -12.44
CA GLU A 54 2.14 -10.64 -13.60
C GLU A 54 1.16 -10.40 -14.76
N PRO A 55 1.67 -10.09 -15.97
CA PRO A 55 0.82 -9.93 -17.14
C PRO A 55 0.18 -11.29 -17.49
N GLU A 56 -1.15 -11.31 -17.53
CA GLU A 56 -1.90 -12.53 -17.87
C GLU A 56 -1.65 -12.97 -19.32
N ILE A 57 -1.47 -12.00 -20.22
CA ILE A 57 -1.31 -12.26 -21.65
C ILE A 57 0.17 -12.44 -22.01
N ILE A 58 1.06 -11.57 -21.55
CA ILE A 58 2.49 -11.61 -21.93
C ILE A 58 3.22 -12.62 -21.05
N THR A 59 2.86 -13.89 -21.20
CA THR A 59 3.50 -15.03 -20.55
C THR A 59 4.91 -15.24 -21.11
N ASP A 60 5.72 -16.01 -20.39
CA ASP A 60 7.06 -16.37 -20.87
C ASP A 60 7.04 -17.12 -22.20
N THR A 61 5.98 -17.89 -22.47
CA THR A 61 5.78 -18.55 -23.78
C THR A 61 5.58 -17.55 -24.92
N ILE A 62 4.83 -16.47 -24.68
CA ILE A 62 4.67 -15.42 -25.69
C ILE A 62 5.99 -14.64 -25.86
N LYS A 63 6.72 -14.38 -24.77
CA LYS A 63 8.03 -13.74 -24.85
C LYS A 63 9.02 -14.57 -25.67
N THR A 64 9.12 -15.88 -25.42
CA THR A 64 10.02 -16.76 -26.18
C THR A 64 9.62 -16.86 -27.65
N PHE A 65 8.32 -16.90 -27.94
CA PHE A 65 7.80 -16.87 -29.31
C PHE A 65 8.22 -15.61 -30.06
N ILE A 66 8.00 -14.42 -29.46
CA ILE A 66 8.40 -13.14 -30.06
C ILE A 66 9.92 -13.06 -30.23
N LEU A 67 10.70 -13.50 -29.22
CA LEU A 67 12.16 -13.52 -29.27
C LEU A 67 12.73 -14.49 -30.31
N GLY A 68 11.97 -15.49 -30.74
CA GLY A 68 12.36 -16.40 -31.82
C GLY A 68 12.56 -15.66 -33.15
N TYR A 69 11.65 -14.76 -33.49
CA TYR A 69 11.72 -14.00 -34.75
C TYR A 69 12.96 -13.10 -34.84
N PHE A 70 13.42 -12.53 -33.72
CA PHE A 70 14.62 -11.70 -33.71
C PHE A 70 15.94 -12.48 -33.92
N LYS A 71 15.90 -13.82 -33.93
CA LYS A 71 17.07 -14.68 -34.20
C LYS A 71 17.12 -15.18 -35.65
N GLU A 72 16.06 -14.94 -36.42
CA GLU A 72 15.92 -15.41 -37.80
C GLU A 72 16.35 -14.35 -38.83
N ASP A 73 16.76 -13.15 -38.38
CA ASP A 73 17.47 -12.10 -39.16
C ASP A 73 19.00 -12.18 -38.96
#